data_AF-A0A7W6SHA7-F1
#
_entry.id   AF-A0A7W6SHA7-F1
#
_cell.length_a   1.000
_cell.length_b   1.000
_cell.length_c   1.000
_cell.angle_alpha   90.00
_cell.angle_beta   90.00
_cell.angle_gamma   90.00
#
_symmetry.space_group_name_H-M   'P 1'
#
loop_
_entity.id
_entity.type
_entity.pdbx_description
1 polymer ?
#
loop_
_entity_poly.entity_id
_entity_poly.type
_entity_poly.pdbx_seq_one_letter_code
_entity_poly.pdbx_strand_id
1 'polypeptide(L)'
;MTEKQKSARPRSIAHDIVDAVETATGKWTRQKKSEERHPGNIRYRTSRMTREPRTTQKEAAWAILEQAYMAASGHGTLPASARQIFYQARPKIMAMTEDKELAYNYFSQTLLPNYIEEHGVGWNVVYDARGHFEEPHTNRRIGCGTIEVGNYLRRVKEPEIVSADFADAGIDIIGPSGNLSAVLFCEKEGFNPLFKTVNLANRYDLMIISTKGVSVTAARQLVDNVCGDHGVPLFVLHDFDVAGLLILGTLQRDTRRYQFLSAFEVIDLGLRLSDIAGLEREPAAATKTKPHVLCAQLAKNGATEAEIAILLHERAELNAMTSDALIAMIERKLNEYGLGKVIPDDDLLARTYHAFHRSQQLRERFEELEEQFEDEDSEIEVPGDLAEQVRAVLDTHGDLRWDDAIQIVLDRTQLARVRAEKQKAKKKSGDFTDADEDEEDDDPEAAP
;
A
#
# COMPACT_ATOMS: atom_id res chain seq x y z
N MET A 1 18.84 -42.91 1.62
CA MET A 1 19.53 -43.19 2.89
C MET A 1 21.02 -43.35 2.64
N THR A 2 21.81 -42.32 2.91
CA THR A 2 23.26 -42.42 3.18
C THR A 2 23.60 -41.28 4.13
N GLU A 3 23.42 -41.58 5.41
CA GLU A 3 23.74 -40.70 6.52
C GLU A 3 25.27 -40.63 6.64
N LYS A 4 25.87 -39.47 6.33
CA LYS A 4 27.29 -39.23 6.59
C LYS A 4 27.48 -39.16 8.11
N GLN A 5 27.80 -40.29 8.72
CA GLN A 5 28.36 -40.34 10.07
C GLN A 5 29.63 -39.49 10.12
N LYS A 6 29.53 -38.27 10.66
CA LYS A 6 30.71 -37.55 11.17
C LYS A 6 31.20 -38.34 12.37
N SER A 7 32.29 -39.09 12.21
CA SER A 7 32.94 -39.73 13.36
C SER A 7 33.37 -38.63 14.33
N ALA A 8 32.71 -38.55 15.49
CA ALA A 8 33.13 -37.65 16.56
C ALA A 8 34.53 -38.09 17.03
N ARG A 9 35.56 -37.31 16.71
CA ARG A 9 36.91 -37.53 17.22
C ARG A 9 36.87 -37.43 18.76
N PRO A 10 37.56 -38.32 19.50
CA PRO A 10 37.56 -38.28 20.95
C PRO A 10 38.15 -36.96 21.46
N ARG A 11 37.40 -36.25 22.32
CA ARG A 11 37.83 -35.00 22.96
C ARG A 11 39.11 -35.25 23.74
N SER A 12 40.21 -34.75 23.19
CA SER A 12 41.52 -34.70 23.85
C SER A 12 41.99 -33.26 23.73
N ILE A 13 42.80 -32.80 24.69
CA ILE A 13 43.39 -31.45 24.65
C ILE A 13 44.09 -31.21 23.31
N ALA A 14 44.73 -32.23 22.72
CA ALA A 14 45.35 -32.13 21.41
C ALA A 14 44.33 -31.88 20.28
N HIS A 15 43.16 -32.51 20.33
CA HIS A 15 42.10 -32.30 19.34
C HIS A 15 41.42 -30.93 19.50
N ASP A 16 41.18 -30.49 20.75
CA ASP A 16 40.58 -29.19 21.01
C ASP A 16 41.52 -28.04 20.57
N ILE A 17 42.84 -28.22 20.75
CA ILE A 17 43.84 -27.29 20.21
C ILE A 17 43.80 -27.26 18.68
N VAL A 18 43.72 -28.42 18.02
CA VAL A 18 43.63 -28.48 16.55
C VAL A 18 42.34 -27.81 16.06
N ASP A 19 41.20 -28.09 16.66
CA ASP A 19 39.92 -27.49 16.27
C ASP A 19 39.90 -25.97 16.49
N ALA A 20 40.51 -25.50 17.58
CA ALA A 20 40.66 -24.07 17.84
C ALA A 20 41.54 -23.40 16.78
N VAL A 21 42.67 -24.03 16.40
CA VAL A 21 43.57 -23.51 15.36
C VAL A 21 42.91 -23.56 13.98
N GLU A 22 42.21 -24.64 13.63
CA GLU A 22 41.48 -24.77 12.36
C GLU A 22 40.33 -23.75 12.26
N THR A 23 39.61 -23.51 13.36
CA THR A 23 38.54 -22.52 13.41
C THR A 23 39.09 -21.10 13.27
N ALA A 24 40.15 -20.77 14.01
CA ALA A 24 40.80 -19.46 13.94
C ALA A 24 41.41 -19.19 12.56
N THR A 25 41.95 -20.21 11.90
CA THR A 25 42.62 -20.09 10.60
C THR A 25 41.71 -20.37 9.40
N GLY A 26 40.49 -20.89 9.60
CA GLY A 26 39.60 -21.33 8.52
C GLY A 26 39.23 -20.22 7.53
N LYS A 27 38.99 -18.99 8.03
CA LYS A 27 38.74 -17.81 7.18
C LYS A 27 39.95 -17.47 6.32
N TRP A 28 41.16 -17.58 6.87
CA TRP A 28 42.42 -17.35 6.16
C TRP A 28 42.67 -18.42 5.10
N THR A 29 42.45 -19.70 5.43
CA THR A 29 42.60 -20.82 4.50
C THR A 29 41.64 -20.70 3.32
N ARG A 30 40.39 -20.28 3.55
CA ARG A 30 39.41 -20.02 2.48
C ARG A 30 39.86 -18.89 1.57
N GLN A 31 40.37 -17.81 2.15
CA GLN A 31 40.92 -16.67 1.40
C GLN A 31 42.12 -17.09 0.55
N LYS A 32 43.07 -17.86 1.11
CA LYS A 32 44.25 -18.35 0.38
C LYS A 32 43.89 -19.28 -0.79
N LYS A 33 42.95 -20.20 -0.59
CA LYS A 33 42.44 -21.07 -1.70
C LYS A 33 41.68 -20.29 -2.77
N SER A 34 41.12 -19.12 -2.45
CA SER A 34 40.51 -18.22 -3.44
C SER A 34 41.57 -17.46 -4.23
N GLU A 35 42.66 -17.05 -3.57
CA GLU A 35 43.84 -16.41 -4.20
C GLU A 35 44.59 -17.37 -5.14
N GLU A 36 44.69 -18.65 -4.79
CA GLU A 36 45.28 -19.68 -5.66
C GLU A 36 44.45 -19.93 -6.93
N ARG A 37 43.11 -19.89 -6.83
CA ARG A 37 42.19 -20.06 -7.97
C ARG A 37 42.16 -18.84 -8.87
N HIS A 38 42.34 -17.65 -8.31
CA HIS A 38 42.29 -16.38 -9.03
C HIS A 38 43.41 -15.46 -8.53
N PRO A 39 44.58 -15.40 -9.20
CA PRO A 39 45.73 -14.59 -8.78
C PRO A 39 45.42 -13.09 -8.64
N GLY A 40 44.37 -12.59 -9.31
CA GLY A 40 43.86 -11.22 -9.15
C GLY A 40 43.31 -10.91 -7.74
N ASN A 41 42.91 -11.92 -6.97
CA ASN A 41 42.39 -11.74 -5.61
C ASN A 41 43.49 -11.35 -4.60
N ILE A 42 44.77 -11.54 -4.93
CA ILE A 42 45.89 -11.06 -4.11
C ILE A 42 45.92 -9.51 -4.10
N ARG A 43 45.69 -8.89 -5.27
CA ARG A 43 45.55 -7.43 -5.39
C ARG A 43 44.31 -6.93 -4.65
N TYR A 44 43.22 -7.69 -4.68
CA TYR A 44 41.99 -7.36 -3.97
C TYR A 44 42.13 -7.41 -2.44
N ARG A 45 42.85 -8.41 -1.89
CA ARG A 45 43.16 -8.46 -0.45
C ARG A 45 44.05 -7.30 -0.04
N THR A 46 45.10 -7.04 -0.82
CA THR A 46 46.03 -5.95 -0.55
C THR A 46 45.30 -4.61 -0.56
N SER A 47 44.46 -4.35 -1.58
CA SER A 47 43.67 -3.11 -1.63
C SER A 47 42.64 -3.00 -0.50
N ARG A 48 42.00 -4.10 -0.08
CA ARG A 48 41.06 -4.10 1.07
C ARG A 48 41.74 -3.91 2.43
N MET A 49 42.98 -4.37 2.59
CA MET A 49 43.73 -4.21 3.85
C MET A 49 44.45 -2.85 3.96
N THR A 50 44.71 -2.18 2.84
CA THR A 50 45.44 -0.89 2.82
C THR A 50 44.54 0.32 2.53
N ARG A 51 43.28 0.11 2.14
CA ARG A 51 42.33 1.20 1.85
C ARG A 51 41.45 1.44 3.07
N GLU A 52 41.81 2.44 3.86
CA GLU A 52 40.87 3.04 4.81
C GLU A 52 39.85 3.86 4.01
N PRO A 53 38.54 3.58 4.13
CA PRO A 53 37.53 4.51 3.65
C PRO A 53 37.75 5.83 4.38
N ARG A 54 37.74 6.97 3.67
CA ARG A 54 37.95 8.28 4.29
C ARG A 54 36.94 8.62 5.39
N THR A 55 35.77 7.97 5.39
CA THR A 55 34.70 8.09 6.39
C THR A 55 33.96 6.75 6.52
N THR A 56 33.57 6.35 7.73
CA THR A 56 32.75 5.15 7.95
C THR A 56 31.27 5.40 7.61
N GLN A 57 30.50 4.34 7.32
CA GLN A 57 29.05 4.47 7.08
C GLN A 57 28.30 5.03 8.30
N LYS A 58 28.81 4.80 9.53
CA LYS A 58 28.25 5.39 10.75
C LYS A 58 28.49 6.91 10.77
N GLU A 59 29.73 7.36 10.62
CA GLU A 59 30.04 8.80 10.63
C GLU A 59 29.33 9.56 9.51
N ALA A 60 29.28 8.97 8.30
CA ALA A 60 28.53 9.55 7.19
C ALA A 60 27.02 9.60 7.47
N ALA A 61 26.46 8.60 8.15
CA ALA A 61 25.06 8.61 8.55
C ALA A 61 24.78 9.72 9.58
N TRP A 62 25.61 9.89 10.60
CA TRP A 62 25.40 10.91 11.64
C TRP A 62 25.42 12.33 11.04
N ALA A 63 26.26 12.58 10.04
CA ALA A 63 26.31 13.86 9.34
C ALA A 63 25.06 14.17 8.49
N ILE A 64 24.31 13.14 8.07
CA ILE A 64 23.26 13.26 7.05
C ILE A 64 21.87 12.97 7.60
N LEU A 65 21.74 12.17 8.66
CA LEU A 65 20.46 11.63 9.13
C LEU A 65 19.45 12.71 9.49
N GLU A 66 19.88 13.80 10.13
CA GLU A 66 18.98 14.92 10.45
C GLU A 66 18.44 15.59 9.19
N GLN A 67 19.32 15.90 8.23
CA GLN A 67 18.90 16.46 6.96
C GLN A 67 17.97 15.52 6.18
N ALA A 68 18.28 14.22 6.19
CA ALA A 68 17.47 13.20 5.53
C ALA A 68 16.09 13.04 6.17
N TYR A 69 16.02 13.07 7.51
CA TYR A 69 14.76 13.05 8.24
C TYR A 69 13.93 14.31 7.95
N MET A 70 14.52 15.51 8.03
CA MET A 70 13.82 16.77 7.75
C MET A 70 13.28 16.81 6.32
N ALA A 71 14.05 16.31 5.35
CA ALA A 71 13.59 16.20 3.97
C ALA A 71 12.43 15.19 3.81
N ALA A 72 12.47 14.06 4.52
CA ALA A 72 11.44 13.03 4.44
C ALA A 72 10.14 13.40 5.19
N SER A 73 10.24 14.16 6.29
CA SER A 73 9.14 14.53 7.19
C SER A 73 8.52 15.90 6.90
N GLY A 74 8.93 16.59 5.83
CA GLY A 74 8.50 17.96 5.56
C GLY A 74 8.86 18.91 6.71
N HIS A 75 10.14 18.94 7.08
CA HIS A 75 10.69 19.71 8.21
C HIS A 75 10.08 19.34 9.58
N GLY A 76 9.82 18.04 9.80
CA GLY A 76 9.31 17.52 11.08
C GLY A 76 7.81 17.70 11.30
N THR A 77 7.08 18.18 10.29
CA THR A 77 5.62 18.39 10.39
C THR A 77 4.81 17.11 10.15
N LEU A 78 5.38 16.13 9.45
CA LEU A 78 4.72 14.87 9.09
C LEU A 78 5.53 13.64 9.56
N PRO A 79 4.89 12.48 9.81
CA PRO A 79 5.60 11.23 10.03
C PRO A 79 6.43 10.85 8.79
N ALA A 80 7.64 10.32 8.99
CA ALA A 80 8.51 9.86 7.90
C ALA A 80 8.79 8.37 8.05
N SER A 81 8.62 7.59 6.97
CA SER A 81 8.95 6.17 7.02
C SER A 81 10.45 5.92 7.01
N ALA A 82 10.91 4.86 7.67
CA ALA A 82 12.32 4.46 7.68
C ALA A 82 12.86 4.23 6.25
N ARG A 83 12.01 3.80 5.31
CA ARG A 83 12.35 3.69 3.88
C ARG A 83 12.51 5.06 3.22
N GLN A 84 11.64 6.02 3.50
CA GLN A 84 11.78 7.38 2.96
C GLN A 84 13.07 8.04 3.44
N ILE A 85 13.36 7.95 4.74
CA ILE A 85 14.61 8.48 5.32
C ILE A 85 15.81 7.75 4.69
N PHE A 86 15.73 6.43 4.51
CA PHE A 86 16.77 5.66 3.84
C PHE A 86 17.03 6.15 2.41
N TYR A 87 16.00 6.36 1.59
CA TYR A 87 16.19 6.83 0.21
C TYR A 87 16.78 8.24 0.14
N GLN A 88 16.47 9.11 1.10
CA GLN A 88 17.07 10.44 1.19
C GLN A 88 18.54 10.40 1.69
N ALA A 89 18.85 9.48 2.60
CA ALA A 89 20.18 9.35 3.19
C ALA A 89 21.16 8.54 2.32
N ARG A 90 20.69 7.47 1.66
CA ARG A 90 21.49 6.49 0.92
C ARG A 90 22.45 7.12 -0.10
N PRO A 91 22.01 7.96 -1.06
CA PRO A 91 22.93 8.50 -2.06
C PRO A 91 24.01 9.39 -1.42
N LYS A 92 23.67 10.15 -0.38
CA LYS A 92 24.60 11.04 0.33
C LYS A 92 25.62 10.25 1.14
N ILE A 93 25.18 9.23 1.88
CA ILE A 93 26.06 8.34 2.64
C ILE A 93 26.97 7.56 1.70
N MET A 94 26.46 7.06 0.57
CA MET A 94 27.25 6.34 -0.43
C MET A 94 28.32 7.25 -1.06
N ALA A 95 27.97 8.49 -1.42
CA ALA A 95 28.93 9.47 -1.91
C ALA A 95 30.06 9.76 -0.91
N MET A 96 29.76 9.81 0.38
CA MET A 96 30.76 10.00 1.45
C MET A 96 31.59 8.75 1.76
N THR A 97 31.15 7.56 1.32
CA THR A 97 31.78 6.27 1.63
C THR A 97 32.32 5.55 0.41
N GLU A 98 32.73 6.31 -0.61
CA GLU A 98 33.31 5.80 -1.87
C GLU A 98 32.37 4.80 -2.58
N ASP A 99 31.09 5.13 -2.62
CA ASP A 99 30.00 4.34 -3.21
C ASP A 99 29.81 2.95 -2.58
N LYS A 100 30.28 2.77 -1.34
CA LYS A 100 30.02 1.54 -0.59
C LYS A 100 28.52 1.39 -0.35
N GLU A 101 27.95 0.31 -0.90
CA GLU A 101 26.52 0.04 -0.78
C GLU A 101 26.05 0.03 0.68
N LEU A 102 24.99 0.80 0.94
CA LEU A 102 24.30 0.85 2.22
C LEU A 102 23.08 -0.06 2.18
N ALA A 103 23.13 -1.17 2.90
CA ALA A 103 22.02 -2.10 3.01
C ALA A 103 20.88 -1.51 3.87
N TYR A 104 19.63 -1.66 3.41
CA TYR A 104 18.46 -1.14 4.12
C TYR A 104 18.32 -1.71 5.54
N ASN A 105 18.54 -3.02 5.74
CA ASN A 105 18.46 -3.63 7.08
C ASN A 105 19.48 -3.04 8.05
N TYR A 106 20.71 -2.81 7.62
CA TYR A 106 21.73 -2.19 8.47
C TYR A 106 21.36 -0.74 8.82
N PHE A 107 20.79 0.00 7.86
CA PHE A 107 20.31 1.35 8.12
C PHE A 107 19.13 1.38 9.09
N SER A 108 18.07 0.61 8.82
CA SER A 108 16.82 0.65 9.57
C SER A 108 16.90 0.02 10.95
N GLN A 109 17.75 -1.00 11.14
CA GLN A 109 17.88 -1.71 12.43
C GLN A 109 19.04 -1.21 13.29
N THR A 110 20.00 -0.46 12.73
CA THR A 110 21.21 -0.07 13.46
C THR A 110 21.46 1.43 13.36
N LEU A 111 21.70 1.97 12.16
CA LEU A 111 22.13 3.36 12.03
C LEU A 111 21.05 4.35 12.50
N LEU A 112 19.80 4.18 12.06
CA LEU A 112 18.70 5.09 12.39
C LEU A 112 18.27 4.97 13.87
N PRO A 113 18.03 3.77 14.44
CA PRO A 113 17.71 3.65 15.86
C PRO A 113 18.82 4.18 16.77
N ASN A 114 20.09 3.83 16.49
CA ASN A 114 21.21 4.29 17.32
C ASN A 114 21.39 5.80 17.25
N TYR A 115 21.16 6.45 16.10
CA TYR A 115 21.20 7.90 16.02
C TYR A 115 20.12 8.54 16.90
N ILE A 116 18.88 8.02 16.82
CA ILE A 116 17.76 8.52 17.62
C ILE A 116 18.05 8.40 19.12
N GLU A 117 18.56 7.24 19.55
CA GLU A 117 18.92 6.97 20.94
C GLU A 117 20.10 7.83 21.41
N GLU A 118 21.22 7.85 20.66
CA GLU A 118 22.43 8.60 21.03
C GLU A 118 22.19 10.12 21.05
N HIS A 119 21.30 10.65 20.20
CA HIS A 119 21.05 12.10 20.08
C HIS A 119 19.77 12.56 20.78
N GLY A 120 18.97 11.63 21.32
CA GLY A 120 17.73 11.92 22.06
C GLY A 120 16.67 12.68 21.24
N VAL A 121 16.62 12.46 19.93
CA VAL A 121 15.73 13.20 19.03
C VAL A 121 14.31 12.61 19.02
N GLY A 122 13.29 13.45 19.18
CA GLY A 122 11.87 13.05 19.18
C GLY A 122 11.27 12.82 17.79
N TRP A 123 11.99 12.16 16.89
CA TRP A 123 11.56 11.96 15.51
C TRP A 123 10.40 10.98 15.38
N ASN A 124 9.40 11.34 14.57
CA ASN A 124 8.24 10.52 14.28
C ASN A 124 8.54 9.57 13.11
N VAL A 125 9.35 8.54 13.38
CA VAL A 125 9.76 7.54 12.40
C VAL A 125 8.78 6.38 12.35
N VAL A 126 8.28 6.08 11.15
CA VAL A 126 7.38 4.97 10.88
C VAL A 126 8.15 3.79 10.31
N TYR A 127 8.04 2.62 10.92
CA TYR A 127 8.59 1.37 10.38
C TYR A 127 7.46 0.58 9.71
N ASP A 128 7.80 -0.16 8.64
CA ASP A 128 6.85 -1.07 7.98
C ASP A 128 6.36 -2.12 9.00
N ALA A 129 5.07 -2.48 8.92
CA ALA A 129 4.43 -3.41 9.85
C ALA A 129 5.13 -4.78 9.85
N ARG A 130 5.48 -5.28 11.04
CA ARG A 130 6.02 -6.65 11.23
C ARG A 130 4.99 -7.48 11.99
N GLY A 131 4.13 -8.16 11.24
CA GLY A 131 3.05 -8.97 11.79
C GLY A 131 1.78 -8.17 12.13
N HIS A 132 0.83 -8.83 12.78
CA HIS A 132 -0.48 -8.29 13.12
C HIS A 132 -0.83 -8.66 14.56
N PHE A 133 -1.66 -7.85 15.21
CA PHE A 133 -2.35 -8.23 16.45
C PHE A 133 -3.86 -8.27 16.19
N GLU A 134 -4.54 -9.12 16.95
CA GLU A 134 -5.97 -9.38 16.81
C GLU A 134 -6.66 -9.16 18.15
N GLU A 135 -7.70 -8.32 18.15
CA GLU A 135 -8.50 -8.05 19.35
C GLU A 135 -9.59 -9.14 19.51
N PRO A 136 -9.64 -9.85 20.66
CA PRO A 136 -10.64 -10.88 20.90
C PRO A 136 -12.07 -10.35 20.85
N HIS A 137 -13.00 -11.19 20.39
CA HIS A 137 -14.45 -10.94 20.28
C HIS A 137 -14.87 -9.83 19.30
N THR A 138 -14.03 -8.84 19.02
CA THR A 138 -14.28 -7.79 18.01
C THR A 138 -13.71 -8.15 16.64
N ASN A 139 -12.82 -9.16 16.58
CA ASN A 139 -12.17 -9.65 15.38
C ASN A 139 -11.42 -8.55 14.60
N ARG A 140 -10.95 -7.51 15.29
CA ARG A 140 -10.15 -6.44 14.66
C ARG A 140 -8.72 -6.91 14.49
N ARG A 141 -8.31 -7.14 13.25
CA ARG A 141 -6.91 -7.40 12.87
C ARG A 141 -6.23 -6.09 12.52
N ILE A 142 -5.13 -5.78 13.20
CA ILE A 142 -4.43 -4.51 13.07
C ILE A 142 -2.95 -4.82 12.83
N GLY A 143 -2.36 -4.18 11.82
CA GLY A 143 -0.92 -4.32 11.58
C GLY A 143 -0.09 -3.83 12.76
N CYS A 144 0.98 -4.53 13.09
CA CYS A 144 1.96 -4.11 14.09
C CYS A 144 2.94 -3.07 13.49
N GLY A 145 2.41 -2.05 12.82
CA GLY A 145 3.14 -0.88 12.34
C GLY A 145 2.94 0.32 13.25
N THR A 146 3.88 1.27 13.22
CA THR A 146 3.86 2.45 14.12
C THR A 146 2.58 3.27 13.97
N ILE A 147 2.06 3.40 12.75
CA ILE A 147 0.85 4.18 12.46
C ILE A 147 -0.39 3.43 12.94
N GLU A 148 -0.50 2.16 12.60
CA GLU A 148 -1.65 1.29 12.89
C GLU A 148 -1.84 1.12 14.41
N VAL A 149 -0.74 0.85 15.13
CA VAL A 149 -0.74 0.78 16.60
C VAL A 149 -1.07 2.15 17.20
N GLY A 150 -0.47 3.23 16.69
CA GLY A 150 -0.77 4.59 17.15
C GLY A 150 -2.24 4.99 16.92
N ASN A 151 -2.84 4.58 15.80
CA ASN A 151 -4.26 4.75 15.51
C ASN A 151 -5.14 3.95 16.45
N TYR A 152 -4.78 2.70 16.73
CA TYR A 152 -5.51 1.86 17.69
C TYR A 152 -5.50 2.50 19.08
N LEU A 153 -4.32 2.86 19.61
CA LEU A 153 -4.18 3.47 20.94
C LEU A 153 -4.95 4.78 21.09
N ARG A 154 -5.01 5.62 20.05
CA ARG A 154 -5.84 6.84 20.05
C ARG A 154 -7.35 6.55 20.11
N ARG A 155 -7.78 5.37 19.67
CA ARG A 155 -9.19 4.96 19.61
C ARG A 155 -9.58 4.05 20.77
N VAL A 156 -8.61 3.59 21.57
CA VAL A 156 -8.89 2.87 22.83
C VAL A 156 -9.73 3.79 23.70
N LYS A 157 -10.90 3.31 24.09
CA LYS A 157 -11.89 4.03 24.89
C LYS A 157 -12.58 3.05 25.83
N GLU A 158 -13.21 3.59 26.87
CA GLU A 158 -14.11 2.82 27.71
C GLU A 158 -15.32 2.32 26.89
N PRO A 159 -15.93 1.18 27.26
CA PRO A 159 -17.14 0.69 26.62
C PRO A 159 -18.24 1.76 26.63
N GLU A 160 -18.84 1.99 25.46
CA GLU A 160 -19.94 2.92 25.27
C GLU A 160 -21.16 2.12 24.83
N ILE A 161 -22.30 2.34 25.49
CA ILE A 161 -23.57 1.73 25.09
C ILE A 161 -24.04 2.48 23.85
N VAL A 162 -24.17 1.74 22.75
CA VAL A 162 -24.82 2.24 21.55
C VAL A 162 -26.30 1.90 21.68
N SER A 163 -27.17 2.90 21.70
CA SER A 163 -28.62 2.67 21.70
C SER A 163 -29.03 1.88 20.47
N ALA A 164 -30.18 1.21 20.55
CA ALA A 164 -30.83 0.76 19.33
C ALA A 164 -31.02 2.02 18.45
N ASP A 165 -30.69 1.91 17.17
CA ASP A 165 -30.86 3.00 16.22
C ASP A 165 -31.44 2.42 14.95
N PHE A 166 -32.33 3.18 14.31
CA PHE A 166 -32.92 2.78 13.06
C PHE A 166 -31.91 2.98 11.93
N ALA A 167 -31.38 1.88 11.41
CA ALA A 167 -30.55 1.94 10.22
C ALA A 167 -31.41 2.18 8.98
N ASP A 168 -31.16 3.31 8.31
CA ASP A 168 -31.85 3.63 7.07
C ASP A 168 -31.57 2.63 5.94
N ALA A 169 -32.52 2.54 5.02
CA ALA A 169 -32.26 1.97 3.71
C ALA A 169 -31.13 2.75 3.03
N GLY A 170 -30.05 2.05 2.72
CA GLY A 170 -28.98 2.51 1.86
C GLY A 170 -28.96 1.72 0.55
N ILE A 171 -28.26 2.25 -0.45
CA ILE A 171 -27.87 1.47 -1.62
C ILE A 171 -26.40 1.13 -1.46
N ASP A 172 -26.08 -0.15 -1.50
CA ASP A 172 -24.71 -0.63 -1.56
C ASP A 172 -24.33 -0.80 -3.02
N ILE A 173 -23.43 0.04 -3.53
CA ILE A 173 -22.94 -0.01 -4.91
C ILE A 173 -21.44 -0.27 -4.87
N ILE A 174 -21.02 -1.34 -5.53
CA ILE A 174 -19.62 -1.67 -5.78
C ILE A 174 -19.44 -1.82 -7.28
N GLY A 175 -18.51 -1.05 -7.85
CA GLY A 175 -18.20 -1.05 -9.28
C GLY A 175 -18.94 0.02 -10.08
N PRO A 176 -18.96 -0.10 -11.43
CA PRO A 176 -19.38 0.98 -12.31
C PRO A 176 -20.89 1.15 -12.47
N SER A 177 -21.69 0.10 -12.32
CA SER A 177 -23.13 0.13 -12.54
C SER A 177 -23.84 1.15 -11.64
N GLY A 178 -24.29 2.26 -12.22
CA GLY A 178 -24.98 3.33 -11.52
C GLY A 178 -24.08 4.23 -10.67
N ASN A 179 -22.75 4.16 -10.83
CA ASN A 179 -21.80 4.84 -9.94
C ASN A 179 -20.52 5.38 -10.63
N LEU A 180 -20.05 4.82 -11.75
CA LEU A 180 -18.84 5.30 -12.43
C LEU A 180 -19.11 5.67 -13.88
N SER A 181 -18.68 6.88 -14.26
CA SER A 181 -18.77 7.42 -15.62
C SER A 181 -17.52 7.10 -16.43
N ALA A 182 -16.35 7.07 -15.79
CA ALA A 182 -15.09 6.67 -16.41
C ALA A 182 -14.03 6.19 -15.42
N VAL A 183 -12.96 5.59 -15.95
CA VAL A 183 -11.73 5.32 -15.21
C VAL A 183 -10.66 6.33 -15.62
N LEU A 184 -9.99 6.96 -14.65
CA LEU A 184 -8.84 7.84 -14.89
C LEU A 184 -7.57 7.17 -14.39
N PHE A 185 -6.70 6.75 -15.30
CA PHE A 185 -5.37 6.26 -14.99
C PHE A 185 -4.36 7.41 -14.97
N CYS A 186 -3.68 7.60 -13.85
CA CYS A 186 -2.62 8.60 -13.69
C CYS A 186 -1.30 7.92 -13.32
N GLU A 187 -0.26 8.16 -14.11
CA GLU A 187 1.08 7.60 -13.91
C GLU A 187 1.78 8.10 -12.62
N LYS A 188 1.22 9.11 -11.94
CA LYS A 188 1.89 9.81 -10.83
C LYS A 188 0.96 9.93 -9.62
N GLU A 189 1.28 9.23 -8.53
CA GLU A 189 0.52 9.35 -7.26
C GLU A 189 0.61 10.74 -6.59
N GLY A 190 1.55 11.59 -7.01
CA GLY A 190 1.75 12.92 -6.42
C GLY A 190 0.54 13.86 -6.53
N PHE A 191 -0.37 13.60 -7.47
CA PHE A 191 -1.57 14.42 -7.69
C PHE A 191 -2.78 13.99 -6.86
N ASN A 192 -2.72 12.86 -6.15
CA ASN A 192 -3.86 12.36 -5.35
C ASN A 192 -4.38 13.37 -4.32
N PRO A 193 -3.53 14.10 -3.56
CA PRO A 193 -4.01 15.15 -2.66
C PRO A 193 -4.76 16.26 -3.40
N LEU A 194 -4.22 16.71 -4.55
CA LEU A 194 -4.84 17.76 -5.37
C LEU A 194 -6.22 17.32 -5.87
N PHE A 195 -6.33 16.11 -6.44
CA PHE A 195 -7.60 15.56 -6.93
C PHE A 195 -8.65 15.41 -5.82
N LYS A 196 -8.22 15.04 -4.60
CA LYS A 196 -9.10 14.99 -3.42
C LYS A 196 -9.57 16.39 -3.02
N THR A 197 -8.68 17.38 -2.99
CA THR A 197 -9.03 18.77 -2.64
C THR A 197 -10.07 19.37 -3.57
N VAL A 198 -9.95 19.14 -4.89
CA VAL A 198 -10.95 19.64 -5.87
C VAL A 198 -12.14 18.69 -6.08
N ASN A 199 -12.18 17.59 -5.31
CA ASN A 199 -13.20 16.55 -5.37
C ASN A 199 -13.43 15.98 -6.78
N LEU A 200 -12.36 15.82 -7.56
CA LEU A 200 -12.44 15.47 -8.99
C LEU A 200 -13.20 14.16 -9.23
N ALA A 201 -12.86 13.12 -8.45
CA ALA A 201 -13.48 11.80 -8.55
C ALA A 201 -15.00 11.86 -8.39
N ASN A 202 -15.48 12.53 -7.34
CA ASN A 202 -16.92 12.60 -7.07
C ASN A 202 -17.63 13.66 -7.91
N ARG A 203 -16.94 14.55 -8.62
CA ARG A 203 -17.60 15.52 -9.52
C ARG A 203 -17.92 14.91 -10.88
N TYR A 204 -17.08 13.99 -11.32
CA TYR A 204 -17.15 13.35 -12.63
C TYR A 204 -17.43 11.85 -12.57
N ASP A 205 -17.72 11.32 -11.39
CA ASP A 205 -17.93 9.88 -11.13
C ASP A 205 -16.78 9.03 -11.68
N LEU A 206 -15.55 9.43 -11.35
CA LEU A 206 -14.34 8.80 -11.85
C LEU A 206 -13.78 7.79 -10.85
N MET A 207 -13.39 6.64 -11.36
CA MET A 207 -12.46 5.75 -10.68
C MET A 207 -11.03 6.17 -11.00
N ILE A 208 -10.34 6.79 -10.04
CA ILE A 208 -8.94 7.23 -10.24
C ILE A 208 -7.98 6.11 -9.84
N ILE A 209 -7.24 5.59 -10.81
CA ILE A 209 -6.13 4.65 -10.61
C ILE A 209 -4.84 5.44 -10.68
N SER A 210 -4.04 5.40 -9.61
CA SER A 210 -2.71 5.99 -9.58
C SER A 210 -1.68 4.89 -9.33
N THR A 211 -0.52 4.97 -9.98
CA THR A 211 0.52 3.95 -9.85
C THR A 211 1.86 4.55 -9.42
N LYS A 212 2.59 3.85 -8.55
CA LYS A 212 4.03 4.05 -8.29
C LYS A 212 4.78 2.77 -8.59
N GLY A 213 5.29 2.64 -9.81
CA GLY A 213 6.36 1.68 -10.12
C GLY A 213 6.11 0.17 -9.86
N VAL A 214 4.88 -0.31 -9.59
CA VAL A 214 4.57 -1.76 -9.45
C VAL A 214 3.29 -2.15 -10.21
N SER A 215 3.19 -3.45 -10.53
CA SER A 215 2.71 -4.09 -11.76
C SER A 215 1.50 -3.49 -12.49
N VAL A 216 1.81 -3.00 -13.69
CA VAL A 216 0.87 -2.68 -14.79
C VAL A 216 -0.15 -3.80 -15.01
N THR A 217 0.14 -5.07 -14.68
CA THR A 217 -0.79 -6.19 -14.88
C THR A 217 -2.04 -6.14 -14.00
N ALA A 218 -1.94 -5.77 -12.72
CA ALA A 218 -3.10 -5.70 -11.82
C ALA A 218 -4.00 -4.52 -12.18
N ALA A 219 -3.41 -3.36 -12.48
CA ALA A 219 -4.15 -2.21 -12.99
C ALA A 219 -4.84 -2.55 -14.32
N ARG A 220 -4.19 -3.31 -15.21
CA ARG A 220 -4.79 -3.76 -16.47
C ARG A 220 -5.94 -4.73 -16.24
N GLN A 221 -5.82 -5.67 -15.32
CA GLN A 221 -6.92 -6.56 -14.97
C GLN A 221 -8.12 -5.78 -14.44
N LEU A 222 -7.88 -4.81 -13.56
CA LEU A 222 -8.94 -3.97 -13.03
C LEU A 222 -9.64 -3.17 -14.14
N VAL A 223 -8.87 -2.56 -15.03
CA VAL A 223 -9.39 -1.85 -16.20
C VAL A 223 -10.14 -2.81 -17.13
N ASP A 224 -9.62 -4.00 -17.42
CA ASP A 224 -10.24 -4.96 -18.34
C ASP A 224 -11.65 -5.35 -17.86
N ASN A 225 -11.79 -5.62 -16.55
CA ASN A 225 -13.09 -5.96 -15.97
C ASN A 225 -14.01 -4.72 -15.87
N VAL A 226 -13.51 -3.59 -15.37
CA VAL A 226 -14.35 -2.39 -15.13
C VAL A 226 -14.74 -1.71 -16.45
N CYS A 227 -13.79 -1.49 -17.35
CA CYS A 227 -14.02 -0.83 -18.62
C CYS A 227 -14.65 -1.79 -19.65
N GLY A 228 -14.14 -3.02 -19.72
CA GLY A 228 -14.57 -4.00 -20.70
C GLY A 228 -15.99 -4.51 -20.47
N ASP A 229 -16.29 -4.98 -19.26
CA ASP A 229 -17.59 -5.63 -18.99
C ASP A 229 -18.74 -4.64 -18.84
N HIS A 230 -18.42 -3.37 -18.52
CA HIS A 230 -19.42 -2.34 -18.24
C HIS A 230 -19.40 -1.16 -19.23
N GLY A 231 -18.57 -1.22 -20.27
CA GLY A 231 -18.54 -0.21 -21.34
C GLY A 231 -18.11 1.17 -20.88
N VAL A 232 -17.29 1.25 -19.83
CA VAL A 232 -16.82 2.51 -19.24
C VAL A 232 -15.48 2.91 -19.87
N PRO A 233 -15.30 4.15 -20.37
CA PRO A 233 -14.05 4.56 -21.00
C PRO A 233 -12.88 4.66 -20.01
N LEU A 234 -11.68 4.37 -20.50
CA LEU A 234 -10.42 4.58 -19.79
C LEU A 234 -9.75 5.87 -20.28
N PHE A 235 -9.59 6.86 -19.41
CA PHE A 235 -8.76 8.02 -19.63
C PHE A 235 -7.35 7.80 -19.08
N VAL A 236 -6.32 8.21 -19.82
CA VAL A 236 -4.92 8.09 -19.40
C VAL A 236 -4.30 9.48 -19.30
N LEU A 237 -3.82 9.84 -18.11
CA LEU A 237 -3.11 11.08 -17.82
C LEU A 237 -1.62 10.77 -17.62
N HIS A 238 -0.79 11.32 -18.50
CA HIS A 238 0.65 11.09 -18.51
C HIS A 238 1.44 12.38 -18.82
N ASP A 239 2.74 12.36 -18.49
CA ASP A 239 3.70 13.42 -18.82
C ASP A 239 3.99 13.45 -20.34
N PHE A 240 4.42 14.58 -20.91
CA PHE A 240 4.89 14.64 -22.30
C PHE A 240 6.29 14.06 -22.41
N ASP A 241 6.41 12.75 -22.34
CA ASP A 241 7.66 12.03 -22.51
C ASP A 241 7.46 10.65 -23.18
N VAL A 242 8.58 9.97 -23.42
CA VAL A 242 8.58 8.64 -24.04
C VAL A 242 7.87 7.60 -23.17
N ALA A 243 7.97 7.70 -21.84
CA ALA A 243 7.40 6.71 -20.92
C ALA A 243 5.87 6.81 -20.88
N GLY A 244 5.33 8.03 -20.78
CA GLY A 244 3.90 8.30 -20.78
C GLY A 244 3.19 7.77 -22.03
N LEU A 245 3.76 8.03 -23.21
CA LEU A 245 3.23 7.50 -24.47
C LEU A 245 3.37 5.98 -24.59
N LEU A 246 4.43 5.39 -24.04
CA LEU A 246 4.55 3.94 -23.97
C LEU A 246 3.48 3.33 -23.05
N ILE A 247 3.20 3.96 -21.91
CA ILE A 247 2.19 3.51 -20.96
C ILE A 247 0.80 3.56 -21.60
N LEU A 248 0.43 4.69 -22.22
CA LEU A 248 -0.77 4.82 -23.04
C LEU A 248 -0.87 3.67 -24.04
N GLY A 249 0.20 3.48 -24.82
CA GLY A 249 0.26 2.42 -25.81
C GLY A 249 0.18 1.01 -25.21
N THR A 250 0.65 0.78 -23.98
CA THR A 250 0.50 -0.51 -23.32
C THR A 250 -0.93 -0.75 -22.86
N LEU A 251 -1.63 0.26 -22.36
CA LEU A 251 -3.03 0.14 -21.90
C LEU A 251 -3.99 -0.13 -23.06
N GLN A 252 -3.59 0.18 -24.30
CA GLN A 252 -4.37 -0.05 -25.52
C GLN A 252 -4.22 -1.45 -26.14
N ARG A 253 -3.22 -2.25 -25.74
CA ARG A 253 -2.92 -3.52 -26.44
C ARG A 253 -2.28 -4.57 -25.55
N ASP A 254 -2.41 -5.81 -26.00
CA ASP A 254 -1.78 -6.96 -25.37
C ASP A 254 -0.26 -6.83 -25.28
N THR A 255 0.26 -7.40 -24.21
CA THR A 255 1.69 -7.57 -24.00
C THR A 255 1.97 -9.02 -23.64
N ARG A 256 3.26 -9.41 -23.66
CA ARG A 256 3.66 -10.74 -23.18
C ARG A 256 3.17 -11.05 -21.75
N ARG A 257 3.00 -10.02 -20.91
CA ARG A 257 2.66 -10.17 -19.49
C ARG A 257 1.15 -10.09 -19.22
N TYR A 258 0.35 -9.65 -20.19
CA TYR A 258 -1.09 -9.49 -20.01
C TYR A 258 -1.81 -9.40 -21.36
N GLN A 259 -2.86 -10.20 -21.53
CA GLN A 259 -3.78 -10.17 -22.67
C GLN A 259 -5.15 -9.69 -22.18
N PHE A 260 -5.70 -8.67 -22.84
CA PHE A 260 -7.04 -8.17 -22.52
C PHE A 260 -8.09 -9.15 -23.02
N LEU A 261 -9.11 -9.38 -22.20
CA LEU A 261 -10.26 -10.21 -22.52
C LEU A 261 -11.33 -9.41 -23.26
N SER A 262 -11.45 -8.12 -22.91
CA SER A 262 -12.48 -7.24 -23.42
C SER A 262 -11.88 -6.06 -24.19
N ALA A 263 -12.59 -5.60 -25.21
CA ALA A 263 -12.25 -4.38 -25.94
C ALA A 263 -12.98 -3.20 -25.30
N PHE A 264 -12.24 -2.16 -24.95
CA PHE A 264 -12.79 -0.93 -24.38
C PHE A 264 -12.04 0.29 -24.92
N GLU A 265 -12.67 1.45 -24.78
CA GLU A 265 -12.12 2.69 -25.31
C GLU A 265 -11.04 3.27 -24.40
N VAL A 266 -9.87 3.57 -24.96
CA VAL A 266 -8.77 4.22 -24.25
C VAL A 266 -8.53 5.60 -24.85
N ILE A 267 -8.74 6.62 -24.03
CA ILE A 267 -8.70 8.02 -24.40
C ILE A 267 -7.51 8.67 -23.72
N ASP A 268 -6.79 9.49 -24.47
CA ASP A 268 -5.64 10.18 -23.95
C ASP A 268 -5.98 11.57 -23.39
N LEU A 269 -5.69 11.79 -22.11
CA LEU A 269 -5.77 13.08 -21.42
C LEU A 269 -4.39 13.69 -21.13
N GLY A 270 -3.31 12.95 -21.39
CA GLY A 270 -1.93 13.36 -21.17
C GLY A 270 -1.56 14.64 -21.89
N LEU A 271 -0.41 15.21 -21.51
CA LEU A 271 0.12 16.38 -22.21
C LEU A 271 0.34 16.04 -23.68
N ARG A 272 -0.11 16.93 -24.56
CA ARG A 272 0.12 16.87 -26.01
C ARG A 272 0.80 18.15 -26.50
N LEU A 273 1.18 18.18 -27.79
CA LEU A 273 1.89 19.32 -28.37
C LEU A 273 1.23 20.68 -28.09
N SER A 274 -0.10 20.74 -28.07
CA SER A 274 -0.87 21.96 -27.77
C SER A 274 -0.76 22.40 -26.31
N ASP A 275 -0.55 21.47 -25.38
CA ASP A 275 -0.58 21.70 -23.94
C ASP A 275 0.79 22.10 -23.38
N ILE A 276 1.88 21.75 -24.09
CA ILE A 276 3.25 22.07 -23.67
C ILE A 276 3.72 23.48 -24.09
N ALA A 277 2.88 24.22 -24.80
CA ALA A 277 3.21 25.57 -25.24
C ALA A 277 3.39 26.51 -24.04
N GLY A 278 4.62 26.96 -23.80
CA GLY A 278 4.95 27.85 -22.68
C GLY A 278 5.28 27.14 -21.37
N LEU A 279 5.29 25.81 -21.33
CA LEU A 279 5.82 25.05 -20.20
C LEU A 279 7.34 24.95 -20.27
N GLU A 280 7.98 24.87 -19.10
CA GLU A 280 9.39 24.53 -19.02
C GLU A 280 9.62 23.10 -19.52
N ARG A 281 10.61 22.94 -20.40
CA ARG A 281 10.98 21.65 -20.99
C ARG A 281 12.35 21.24 -20.50
N GLU A 282 12.49 19.97 -20.20
CA GLU A 282 13.74 19.37 -19.74
C GLU A 282 14.32 18.45 -20.83
N PRO A 283 15.62 18.13 -20.79
CA PRO A 283 16.19 17.11 -21.67
C PRO A 283 15.50 15.75 -21.50
N ALA A 284 15.26 15.06 -22.61
CA ALA A 284 14.68 13.71 -22.60
C ALA A 284 15.60 12.72 -21.86
N ALA A 285 14.98 11.71 -21.24
CA ALA A 285 15.71 10.67 -20.53
C ALA A 285 16.65 9.89 -21.47
N ALA A 286 17.88 9.61 -21.01
CA ALA A 286 18.84 8.85 -21.80
C ALA A 286 18.30 7.44 -22.10
N THR A 287 18.30 7.08 -23.38
CA THR A 287 17.82 5.77 -23.84
C THR A 287 18.90 5.01 -24.60
N LYS A 288 18.92 3.68 -24.44
CA LYS A 288 19.77 2.77 -25.23
C LYS A 288 19.10 2.35 -26.55
N THR A 289 17.83 2.71 -26.74
CA THR A 289 17.06 2.39 -27.95
C THR A 289 17.55 3.23 -29.12
N LYS A 290 17.75 2.59 -30.28
CA LYS A 290 18.18 3.30 -31.50
C LYS A 290 17.10 4.32 -31.93
N PRO A 291 17.46 5.53 -32.39
CA PRO A 291 16.50 6.59 -32.69
C PRO A 291 15.35 6.16 -33.63
N HIS A 292 15.65 5.47 -34.73
CA HIS A 292 14.61 5.03 -35.68
C HIS A 292 13.60 4.04 -35.07
N VAL A 293 14.03 3.20 -34.11
CA VAL A 293 13.15 2.27 -33.40
C VAL A 293 12.25 3.03 -32.45
N LEU A 294 12.81 4.02 -31.75
CA LEU A 294 12.05 4.86 -30.83
C LEU A 294 11.00 5.69 -31.59
N CYS A 295 11.34 6.29 -32.73
CA CYS A 295 10.37 7.01 -33.57
C CYS A 295 9.21 6.11 -33.99
N ALA A 296 9.50 4.88 -34.44
CA ALA A 296 8.47 3.92 -34.84
C ALA A 296 7.57 3.51 -33.65
N GLN A 297 8.14 3.38 -32.44
CA GLN A 297 7.38 3.08 -31.23
C GLN A 297 6.45 4.24 -30.83
N LEU A 298 6.95 5.48 -30.84
CA LEU A 298 6.15 6.66 -30.52
C LEU A 298 5.03 6.87 -31.53
N ALA A 299 5.30 6.74 -32.83
CA ALA A 299 4.29 6.82 -33.87
C ALA A 299 3.20 5.75 -33.68
N LYS A 300 3.59 4.52 -33.32
CA LYS A 300 2.64 3.44 -33.01
C LYS A 300 1.76 3.75 -31.80
N ASN A 301 2.21 4.61 -30.87
CA ASN A 301 1.45 5.03 -29.69
C ASN A 301 0.72 6.37 -29.91
N GLY A 302 0.53 6.78 -31.16
CA GLY A 302 -0.24 7.98 -31.49
C GLY A 302 0.51 9.30 -31.31
N ALA A 303 1.85 9.30 -31.31
CA ALA A 303 2.62 10.54 -31.41
C ALA A 303 2.69 11.02 -32.87
N THR A 304 2.50 12.32 -33.08
CA THR A 304 2.68 12.98 -34.38
C THR A 304 4.17 13.17 -34.72
N GLU A 305 4.50 13.41 -35.99
CA GLU A 305 5.89 13.67 -36.40
C GLU A 305 6.52 14.86 -35.65
N ALA A 306 5.72 15.90 -35.40
CA ALA A 306 6.15 17.08 -34.64
C ALA A 306 6.42 16.74 -33.17
N GLU A 307 5.57 15.93 -32.54
CA GLU A 307 5.78 15.46 -31.17
C GLU A 307 7.03 14.58 -31.07
N ILE A 308 7.22 13.66 -32.02
CA ILE A 308 8.38 12.76 -32.07
C ILE A 308 9.67 13.58 -32.13
N ALA A 309 9.72 14.62 -32.99
CA ALA A 309 10.90 15.47 -33.11
C ALA A 309 11.30 16.12 -31.77
N ILE A 310 10.32 16.49 -30.94
CA ILE A 310 10.56 17.05 -29.60
C ILE A 310 10.96 15.94 -28.62
N LEU A 311 10.19 14.85 -28.55
CA LEU A 311 10.35 13.75 -27.59
C LEU A 311 11.71 13.01 -27.68
N LEU A 312 12.40 13.12 -28.81
CA LEU A 312 13.75 12.59 -28.97
C LEU A 312 14.81 13.34 -28.14
N HIS A 313 14.52 14.58 -27.76
CA HIS A 313 15.49 15.49 -27.17
C HIS A 313 14.98 16.15 -25.89
N GLU A 314 13.68 16.34 -25.75
CA GLU A 314 13.05 17.08 -24.67
C GLU A 314 11.84 16.33 -24.09
N ARG A 315 11.45 16.68 -22.87
CA ARG A 315 10.27 16.20 -22.14
C ARG A 315 9.59 17.37 -21.43
N ALA A 316 8.31 17.24 -21.13
CA ALA A 316 7.58 18.15 -20.25
C ALA A 316 6.80 17.35 -19.20
N GLU A 317 6.98 17.68 -17.93
CA GLU A 317 6.24 17.04 -16.84
C GLU A 317 4.89 17.73 -16.59
N LEU A 318 3.88 16.98 -16.15
CA LEU A 318 2.65 17.53 -15.60
C LEU A 318 2.92 18.51 -14.44
N ASN A 319 4.00 18.26 -13.68
CA ASN A 319 4.46 19.14 -12.60
C ASN A 319 4.96 20.52 -13.07
N ALA A 320 5.24 20.69 -14.36
CA ALA A 320 5.59 22.00 -14.91
C ALA A 320 4.37 22.94 -14.99
N MET A 321 3.15 22.40 -14.91
CA MET A 321 1.93 23.18 -14.82
C MET A 321 1.66 23.62 -13.37
N THR A 322 0.99 24.76 -13.21
CA THR A 322 0.38 25.10 -11.92
C THR A 322 -0.79 24.15 -11.65
N SER A 323 -1.11 23.92 -10.37
CA SER A 323 -2.24 23.05 -9.96
C SER A 323 -3.55 23.45 -10.64
N ASP A 324 -3.85 24.75 -10.72
CA ASP A 324 -5.08 25.25 -11.34
C ASP A 324 -5.11 24.99 -12.85
N ALA A 325 -3.97 25.17 -13.54
CA ALA A 325 -3.88 24.91 -14.97
C ALA A 325 -4.01 23.42 -15.29
N LEU A 326 -3.45 22.55 -14.45
CA LEU A 326 -3.60 21.09 -14.58
C LEU A 326 -5.06 20.66 -14.44
N ILE A 327 -5.76 21.14 -13.39
CA ILE A 327 -7.17 20.82 -13.19
C ILE A 327 -8.02 21.36 -14.35
N ALA A 328 -7.81 22.60 -14.77
CA ALA A 328 -8.52 23.19 -15.90
C ALA A 328 -8.31 22.39 -17.20
N MET A 329 -7.11 21.89 -17.45
CA MET A 329 -6.83 21.03 -18.61
C MET A 329 -7.60 19.71 -18.52
N ILE A 330 -7.56 19.03 -17.37
CA ILE A 330 -8.26 17.76 -17.17
C ILE A 330 -9.77 17.96 -17.36
N GLU A 331 -10.36 18.94 -16.68
CA GLU A 331 -11.80 19.24 -16.77
C GLU A 331 -12.22 19.60 -18.19
N ARG A 332 -11.43 20.44 -18.89
CA ARG A 332 -11.70 20.78 -20.30
C ARG A 332 -11.78 19.52 -21.16
N LYS A 333 -10.76 18.65 -21.08
CA LYS A 333 -10.71 17.44 -21.91
C LYS A 333 -11.79 16.41 -21.54
N LEU A 334 -12.13 16.27 -20.24
CA LEU A 334 -13.25 15.44 -19.79
C LEU A 334 -14.59 15.96 -20.33
N ASN A 335 -14.81 17.29 -20.27
CA ASN A 335 -16.02 17.93 -20.77
C ASN A 335 -16.13 17.85 -22.30
N GLU A 336 -15.03 17.99 -23.04
CA GLU A 336 -14.99 17.82 -24.50
C GLU A 336 -15.43 16.41 -24.93
N TYR A 337 -15.15 15.40 -24.09
CA TYR A 337 -15.62 14.03 -24.29
C TYR A 337 -17.09 13.83 -23.83
N GLY A 338 -17.70 14.81 -23.18
CA GLY A 338 -19.09 14.76 -22.71
C GLY A 338 -19.28 14.00 -21.41
N LEU A 339 -18.23 13.89 -20.56
CA LEU A 339 -18.35 13.18 -19.31
C LEU A 339 -19.29 13.90 -18.33
N GLY A 340 -20.31 13.20 -17.87
CA GLY A 340 -21.30 13.69 -16.93
C GLY A 340 -21.54 12.72 -15.78
N LYS A 341 -22.46 13.10 -14.89
CA LYS A 341 -22.89 12.28 -13.76
C LYS A 341 -23.62 11.04 -14.24
N VAL A 342 -23.34 9.91 -13.61
CA VAL A 342 -24.07 8.67 -13.89
C VAL A 342 -25.46 8.78 -13.25
N ILE A 343 -26.48 8.57 -14.08
CA ILE A 343 -27.85 8.43 -13.62
C ILE A 343 -28.26 7.00 -13.99
N PRO A 344 -28.58 6.14 -13.00
CA PRO A 344 -29.09 4.80 -13.27
C PRO A 344 -30.41 4.82 -14.05
N ASP A 345 -30.82 3.65 -14.55
CA ASP A 345 -32.10 3.51 -15.23
C ASP A 345 -33.31 3.81 -14.31
N ASP A 346 -34.44 4.15 -14.94
CA ASP A 346 -35.68 4.53 -14.26
C ASP A 346 -36.19 3.45 -13.30
N ASP A 347 -35.94 2.16 -13.58
CA ASP A 347 -36.37 1.06 -12.72
C ASP A 347 -35.55 0.99 -11.43
N LEU A 348 -34.22 1.23 -11.50
CA LEU A 348 -33.39 1.33 -10.30
C LEU A 348 -33.72 2.59 -9.50
N LEU A 349 -33.95 3.72 -10.17
CA LEU A 349 -34.36 4.97 -9.52
C LEU A 349 -35.68 4.82 -8.77
N ALA A 350 -36.71 4.25 -9.41
CA ALA A 350 -38.02 4.04 -8.80
C ALA A 350 -37.95 3.11 -7.59
N ARG A 351 -37.25 1.96 -7.71
CA ARG A 351 -37.05 1.03 -6.58
C ARG A 351 -36.32 1.69 -5.41
N THR A 352 -35.29 2.47 -5.71
CA THR A 352 -34.52 3.22 -4.71
C THR A 352 -35.39 4.26 -4.00
N TYR A 353 -36.16 5.04 -4.76
CA TYR A 353 -37.07 6.04 -4.21
C TYR A 353 -38.10 5.40 -3.27
N HIS A 354 -38.70 4.28 -3.68
CA HIS A 354 -39.64 3.54 -2.83
C HIS A 354 -38.97 2.99 -1.57
N ALA A 355 -37.74 2.48 -1.67
CA ALA A 355 -37.00 1.99 -0.51
C ALA A 355 -36.70 3.11 0.49
N PHE A 356 -36.23 4.29 0.02
CA PHE A 356 -35.96 5.44 0.88
C PHE A 356 -37.22 6.02 1.50
N HIS A 357 -38.31 6.15 0.73
CA HIS A 357 -39.59 6.61 1.27
C HIS A 357 -40.11 5.67 2.37
N ARG A 358 -40.02 4.36 2.15
CA ARG A 358 -40.39 3.37 3.16
C ARG A 358 -39.49 3.44 4.38
N SER A 359 -38.18 3.65 4.19
CA SER A 359 -37.22 3.84 5.28
C SER A 359 -37.59 5.04 6.15
N GLN A 360 -37.93 6.16 5.53
CA GLN A 360 -38.35 7.36 6.25
C GLN A 360 -39.60 7.08 7.09
N GLN A 361 -40.62 6.43 6.50
CA GLN A 361 -41.84 6.07 7.23
C GLN A 361 -41.57 5.12 8.40
N LEU A 362 -40.62 4.18 8.25
CA LEU A 362 -40.23 3.28 9.32
C LEU A 362 -39.45 4.01 10.42
N ARG A 363 -38.59 4.96 10.05
CA ARG A 363 -37.86 5.79 11.01
C ARG A 363 -38.82 6.62 11.86
N GLU A 364 -39.75 7.32 11.24
CA GLU A 364 -40.75 8.12 11.97
C GLU A 364 -41.52 7.26 12.98
N ARG A 365 -41.89 6.02 12.61
CA ARG A 365 -42.53 5.06 13.53
C ARG A 365 -41.61 4.53 14.61
N PHE A 366 -40.32 4.40 14.32
CA PHE A 366 -39.32 3.95 15.28
C PHE A 366 -39.04 5.05 16.31
N GLU A 367 -38.90 6.30 15.87
CA GLU A 367 -38.77 7.49 16.72
C GLU A 367 -39.99 7.64 17.64
N GLU A 368 -41.22 7.47 17.11
CA GLU A 368 -42.46 7.45 17.93
C GLU A 368 -42.45 6.34 19.01
N LEU A 369 -41.81 5.20 18.74
CA LEU A 369 -41.71 4.09 19.69
C LEU A 369 -40.58 4.34 20.70
N GLU A 370 -39.44 4.86 20.28
CA GLU A 370 -38.35 5.24 21.18
C GLU A 370 -38.83 6.26 22.21
N GLU A 371 -39.57 7.30 21.81
CA GLU A 371 -40.15 8.26 22.76
C GLU A 371 -41.06 7.58 23.80
N GLN A 372 -41.82 6.55 23.41
CA GLN A 372 -42.66 5.79 24.34
C GLN A 372 -41.83 4.94 25.31
N PHE A 373 -40.74 4.34 24.84
CA PHE A 373 -39.87 3.51 25.67
C PHE A 373 -38.93 4.32 26.57
N GLU A 374 -38.50 5.52 26.18
CA GLU A 374 -37.71 6.40 27.05
C GLU A 374 -38.49 6.79 28.33
N ASP A 375 -39.82 6.95 28.23
CA ASP A 375 -40.68 7.17 29.39
C ASP A 375 -40.78 5.92 30.30
N GLU A 376 -40.73 4.71 29.72
CA GLU A 376 -40.82 3.40 30.42
C GLU A 376 -39.46 2.87 30.94
N ASP A 377 -38.33 3.28 30.35
CA ASP A 377 -36.97 2.83 30.71
C ASP A 377 -36.62 3.16 32.17
N SER A 378 -37.27 4.17 32.74
CA SER A 378 -37.17 4.51 34.17
C SER A 378 -37.74 3.44 35.12
N GLU A 379 -38.45 2.44 34.59
CA GLU A 379 -39.10 1.35 35.35
C GLU A 379 -38.42 -0.03 35.20
N ILE A 380 -37.36 -0.17 34.38
CA ILE A 380 -36.69 -1.46 34.19
C ILE A 380 -35.88 -1.86 35.44
N GLU A 381 -36.38 -2.84 36.20
CA GLU A 381 -35.66 -3.37 37.36
C GLU A 381 -34.45 -4.23 36.95
N VAL A 382 -33.25 -3.76 37.31
CA VAL A 382 -32.02 -4.54 37.14
C VAL A 382 -31.92 -5.59 38.26
N PRO A 383 -31.71 -6.89 37.94
CA PRO A 383 -31.52 -7.92 38.95
C PRO A 383 -30.35 -7.60 39.88
N GLY A 384 -30.57 -7.68 41.20
CA GLY A 384 -29.54 -7.39 42.21
C GLY A 384 -28.35 -8.36 42.18
N ASP A 385 -28.50 -9.52 41.56
CA ASP A 385 -27.50 -10.59 41.40
C ASP A 385 -26.96 -10.70 39.95
N LEU A 386 -27.18 -9.68 39.09
CA LEU A 386 -26.81 -9.71 37.67
C LEU A 386 -25.35 -10.15 37.43
N ALA A 387 -24.41 -9.69 38.25
CA ALA A 387 -23.00 -10.06 38.12
C ALA A 387 -22.75 -11.56 38.38
N GLU A 388 -23.52 -12.18 39.28
CA GLU A 388 -23.45 -13.63 39.53
C GLU A 388 -24.05 -14.41 38.36
N GLN A 389 -25.18 -13.94 37.82
CA GLN A 389 -25.81 -14.56 36.66
C GLN A 389 -24.92 -14.50 35.41
N VAL A 390 -24.29 -13.35 35.14
CA VAL A 390 -23.33 -13.18 34.04
C VAL A 390 -22.13 -14.13 34.21
N ARG A 391 -21.56 -14.25 35.41
CA ARG A 391 -20.46 -15.20 35.67
C ARG A 391 -20.88 -16.63 35.42
N ALA A 392 -22.06 -17.05 35.86
CA ALA A 392 -22.57 -18.40 35.62
C ALA A 392 -22.73 -18.72 34.12
N VAL A 393 -23.14 -17.73 33.31
CA VAL A 393 -23.19 -17.87 31.85
C VAL A 393 -21.79 -18.02 31.27
N LEU A 394 -20.83 -17.18 31.67
CA LEU A 394 -19.44 -17.23 31.18
C LEU A 394 -18.69 -18.49 31.63
N ASP A 395 -18.98 -19.05 32.81
CA ASP A 395 -18.44 -20.34 33.26
C ASP A 395 -18.87 -21.49 32.34
N THR A 396 -20.08 -21.39 31.77
CA THR A 396 -20.62 -22.36 30.81
C THR A 396 -20.20 -22.05 29.36
N HIS A 397 -19.96 -20.77 29.06
CA HIS A 397 -19.70 -20.23 27.72
C HIS A 397 -18.54 -19.22 27.73
N GLY A 398 -17.32 -19.72 27.99
CA GLY A 398 -16.12 -18.89 28.13
C GLY A 398 -15.62 -18.21 26.84
N ASP A 399 -16.23 -18.52 25.70
CA ASP A 399 -15.99 -17.87 24.40
C ASP A 399 -16.81 -16.56 24.22
N LEU A 400 -17.73 -16.28 25.14
CA LEU A 400 -18.57 -15.10 25.13
C LEU A 400 -17.92 -13.91 25.84
N ARG A 401 -18.29 -12.70 25.41
CA ARG A 401 -17.96 -11.46 26.14
C ARG A 401 -19.07 -11.19 27.16
N TRP A 402 -18.80 -10.40 28.19
CA TRP A 402 -19.73 -10.17 29.29
C TRP A 402 -21.08 -9.55 28.85
N ASP A 403 -21.10 -8.75 27.80
CA ASP A 403 -22.31 -8.15 27.22
C ASP A 403 -23.17 -9.16 26.45
N ASP A 404 -22.53 -10.13 25.76
CA ASP A 404 -23.23 -11.29 25.21
C ASP A 404 -23.92 -12.09 26.33
N ALA A 405 -23.25 -12.23 27.47
CA ALA A 405 -23.80 -12.92 28.64
C ALA A 405 -24.96 -12.14 29.27
N ILE A 406 -24.94 -10.81 29.27
CA ILE A 406 -26.10 -9.99 29.68
C ILE A 406 -27.31 -10.26 28.78
N GLN A 407 -27.14 -10.37 27.45
CA GLN A 407 -28.25 -10.72 26.56
C GLN A 407 -28.87 -12.08 26.88
N ILE A 408 -28.04 -13.05 27.29
CA ILE A 408 -28.51 -14.39 27.70
C ILE A 408 -29.21 -14.36 29.06
N VAL A 409 -28.77 -13.50 29.98
CA VAL A 409 -29.45 -13.27 31.26
C VAL A 409 -30.83 -12.64 31.04
N LEU A 410 -30.92 -11.67 30.13
CA LEU A 410 -32.20 -11.05 29.74
C LEU A 410 -33.15 -12.06 29.08
N ASP A 411 -32.64 -12.89 28.18
CA ASP A 411 -33.43 -13.95 27.53
C ASP A 411 -32.55 -15.14 27.13
N ARG A 412 -32.78 -16.28 27.79
CA ARG A 412 -31.99 -17.51 27.59
C ARG A 412 -32.11 -18.10 26.18
N THR A 413 -33.13 -17.72 25.41
CA THR A 413 -33.28 -18.18 24.03
C THR A 413 -32.34 -17.45 23.06
N GLN A 414 -31.71 -16.34 23.50
CA GLN A 414 -30.80 -15.53 22.67
C GLN A 414 -29.45 -16.19 22.39
N LEU A 415 -29.07 -17.26 23.10
CA LEU A 415 -27.79 -17.94 22.91
C LEU A 415 -27.54 -18.35 21.45
N ALA A 416 -28.57 -18.84 20.75
CA ALA A 416 -28.46 -19.20 19.34
C ALA A 416 -28.30 -17.98 18.43
N ARG A 417 -28.98 -16.87 18.74
CA ARG A 417 -28.88 -15.59 18.01
C ARG A 417 -27.49 -14.98 18.16
N VAL A 418 -27.01 -14.85 19.40
CA VAL A 418 -25.67 -14.34 19.73
C VAL A 418 -24.58 -15.11 19.00
N ARG A 419 -24.67 -16.44 18.96
CA ARG A 419 -23.71 -17.28 18.21
C ARG A 419 -23.77 -17.07 16.70
N ALA A 420 -24.97 -16.93 16.14
CA ALA A 420 -25.14 -16.67 14.71
C ALA A 420 -24.58 -15.30 14.31
N GLU A 421 -24.79 -14.27 15.14
CA GLU A 421 -24.22 -12.94 14.94
C GLU A 421 -22.69 -12.96 14.99
N LYS A 422 -22.10 -13.67 15.97
CA LYS A 422 -20.65 -13.87 16.03
C LYS A 422 -20.09 -14.59 14.81
N GLN A 423 -20.76 -15.63 14.30
CA GLN A 423 -20.33 -16.30 13.07
C GLN A 423 -20.42 -15.38 11.85
N LYS A 424 -21.47 -14.54 11.76
CA LYS A 424 -21.62 -13.55 10.68
C LYS A 424 -20.53 -12.48 10.77
N ALA A 425 -20.22 -11.99 11.96
CA ALA A 425 -19.13 -11.05 12.20
C ALA A 425 -17.78 -11.65 11.80
N LYS A 426 -17.53 -12.92 12.20
CA LYS A 426 -16.33 -13.67 11.82
C LYS A 426 -16.19 -13.84 10.30
N LYS A 427 -17.26 -14.17 9.59
CA LYS A 427 -17.24 -14.25 8.11
C LYS A 427 -16.97 -12.90 7.44
N LYS A 428 -17.49 -11.80 8.02
CA LYS A 428 -17.29 -10.44 7.50
C LYS A 428 -15.86 -9.92 7.75
N SER A 429 -15.21 -10.37 8.82
CA SER A 429 -13.83 -10.00 9.17
C SER A 429 -12.75 -10.88 8.52
N GLY A 430 -13.14 -11.96 7.82
CA GLY A 430 -12.22 -13.03 7.37
C GLY A 430 -12.07 -14.12 8.44
N ASP A 431 -11.98 -15.39 8.02
CA ASP A 431 -11.80 -16.53 8.92
C ASP A 431 -10.36 -16.58 9.47
N PHE A 432 -10.23 -16.94 10.74
CA PHE A 432 -8.98 -17.06 11.48
C PHE A 432 -8.20 -18.33 11.15
N THR A 433 -8.69 -19.16 10.23
CA THR A 433 -8.09 -20.47 9.88
C THR A 433 -7.56 -20.56 8.47
N ASP A 434 -7.66 -19.51 7.67
CA ASP A 434 -6.89 -19.44 6.42
C ASP A 434 -5.46 -19.09 6.79
N ALA A 435 -4.72 -20.15 7.10
CA ALA A 435 -3.30 -20.22 6.83
C ALA A 435 -3.12 -20.05 5.32
N ASP A 436 -3.16 -18.79 4.85
CA ASP A 436 -2.28 -18.39 3.77
C ASP A 436 -0.86 -18.44 4.37
N GLU A 437 -0.37 -19.67 4.55
CA GLU A 437 1.02 -19.97 4.26
C GLU A 437 1.19 -19.54 2.82
N ASP A 438 1.59 -18.28 2.62
CA ASP A 438 2.33 -17.90 1.43
C ASP A 438 3.55 -18.84 1.42
N GLU A 439 3.38 -20.00 0.78
CA GLU A 439 4.45 -20.84 0.29
C GLU A 439 5.35 -19.92 -0.52
N GLU A 440 6.44 -19.45 0.12
CA GLU A 440 7.67 -19.06 -0.54
C GLU A 440 8.18 -20.29 -1.29
N ASP A 441 7.57 -20.60 -2.43
CA ASP A 441 8.00 -21.67 -3.30
C ASP A 441 8.91 -21.13 -4.41
N ASP A 442 10.16 -21.60 -4.25
CA ASP A 442 11.15 -21.93 -5.27
C ASP A 442 11.84 -20.79 -6.03
N ASP A 443 12.98 -20.41 -5.44
CA ASP A 443 14.24 -20.12 -6.12
C ASP A 443 14.71 -21.35 -6.94
N PRO A 444 14.64 -21.35 -8.28
CA PRO A 444 15.06 -22.51 -9.05
C PRO A 444 16.49 -22.28 -9.56
N GLU A 445 17.50 -22.42 -8.69
CA GLU A 445 18.87 -22.70 -9.16
C GLU A 445 19.82 -23.10 -8.02
N ALA A 446 19.92 -24.41 -7.74
CA ALA A 446 21.21 -25.10 -7.59
C ALA A 446 21.03 -26.58 -7.19
N ALA A 447 21.30 -27.49 -8.13
CA ALA A 447 22.37 -28.51 -8.03
C ALA A 447 22.12 -29.67 -9.02
N PRO A 448 23.16 -30.42 -9.43
CA PRO A 448 24.59 -30.30 -9.09
C PRO A 448 25.49 -29.80 -10.23
#